data_AF-A0A432W4G9-F1
#
_entry.id   AF-A0A432W4G9-F1
#
_cell.length_a   1.000
_cell.length_b   1.000
_cell.length_c   1.000
_cell.angle_alpha   90.00
_cell.angle_beta   90.00
_cell.angle_gamma   90.00
#
_symmetry.space_group_name_H-M   'P 1'
#
loop_
_entity.id
_entity.type
_entity.pdbx_description
1 polymer ?
#
loop_
_entity_poly.entity_id
_entity_poly.type
_entity_poly.pdbx_seq_one_letter_code
_entity_poly.pdbx_strand_id
1 'polypeptide(L)'
;MRYLVLLVSFWALSGCAQSSDWYEGRWQVTDAKFPGVSAMGMEEAQVWFGSEVRYSKDEVSFRDEVCAEPSFSLSRLNEGEFYTHYRAGFQSLKIAGDSVEILNVSCPSEWTVPGATLIKASDETAYVPWDGVFFKVTKIAD
;
A
#
# COMPACT_ATOMS: atom_id res chain seq x y z
N MET A 1 58.31 -20.93 26.07
CA MET A 1 58.16 -20.72 24.60
C MET A 1 56.93 -21.46 24.10
N ARG A 2 55.81 -20.74 23.91
CA ARG A 2 54.90 -20.78 22.74
C ARG A 2 53.55 -20.22 23.15
N TYR A 3 53.39 -18.96 22.82
CA TYR A 3 52.15 -18.21 22.81
C TYR A 3 51.17 -18.86 21.84
N LEU A 4 49.92 -19.03 22.24
CA LEU A 4 48.82 -19.18 21.29
C LEU A 4 47.67 -18.28 21.76
N VAL A 5 47.68 -17.05 21.25
CA VAL A 5 46.62 -16.07 21.42
C VAL A 5 45.49 -16.47 20.48
N LEU A 6 44.36 -16.92 21.04
CA LEU A 6 43.11 -17.14 20.30
C LEU A 6 42.44 -15.77 20.07
N LEU A 7 42.68 -15.20 18.89
CA LEU A 7 41.93 -14.06 18.37
C LEU A 7 40.54 -14.56 17.90
N VAL A 8 39.54 -14.39 18.75
CA VAL A 8 38.13 -14.58 18.36
C VAL A 8 37.68 -13.29 17.67
N SER A 9 37.71 -13.30 16.34
CA SER A 9 37.20 -12.23 15.49
C SER A 9 35.67 -12.18 15.60
N PHE A 10 35.15 -11.26 16.40
CA PHE A 10 33.73 -10.96 16.49
C PHE A 10 33.30 -10.20 15.22
N TRP A 11 32.91 -10.92 14.18
CA TRP A 11 32.28 -10.33 13.00
C TRP A 11 30.85 -9.92 13.37
N ALA A 12 30.69 -8.68 13.80
CA ALA A 12 29.38 -8.05 13.88
C ALA A 12 28.85 -7.88 12.45
N LEU A 13 28.01 -8.82 12.01
CA LEU A 13 27.13 -8.63 10.86
C LEU A 13 26.10 -7.57 11.24
N SER A 14 26.48 -6.29 11.15
CA SER A 14 25.51 -5.20 11.02
C SER A 14 24.90 -5.31 9.64
N GLY A 15 23.92 -6.20 9.50
CA GLY A 15 22.99 -6.14 8.38
C GLY A 15 22.24 -4.82 8.49
N CYS A 16 22.58 -3.85 7.65
CA CYS A 16 21.74 -2.68 7.44
C CYS A 16 20.40 -3.20 6.89
N ALA A 17 19.40 -3.34 7.76
CA ALA A 17 18.04 -3.51 7.31
C ALA A 17 17.66 -2.21 6.60
N GLN A 18 17.75 -2.20 5.28
CA GLN A 18 17.24 -1.10 4.47
C GLN A 18 15.73 -1.15 4.63
N SER A 19 15.16 -0.18 5.36
CA SER A 19 13.72 -0.08 5.53
C SER A 19 13.09 0.14 4.15
N SER A 20 12.30 -0.83 3.68
CA SER A 20 11.45 -0.65 2.51
C SER A 20 10.41 0.43 2.81
N ASP A 21 9.94 1.12 1.78
CA ASP A 21 8.79 2.01 1.94
C ASP A 21 7.56 1.20 2.42
N TRP A 22 6.65 1.85 3.15
CA TRP A 22 5.54 1.13 3.80
C TRP A 22 4.66 0.35 2.82
N TYR A 23 4.53 0.87 1.60
CA TYR A 23 3.70 0.33 0.53
C TYR A 23 4.37 -0.81 -0.24
N GLU A 24 5.69 -0.96 -0.17
CA GLU A 24 6.40 -2.02 -0.88
C GLU A 24 5.96 -3.42 -0.37
N GLY A 25 5.89 -4.36 -1.30
CA GLY A 25 5.50 -5.74 -1.06
C GLY A 25 4.15 -6.10 -1.67
N ARG A 26 3.56 -7.17 -1.16
CA ARG A 26 2.31 -7.76 -1.64
C ARG A 26 1.16 -7.43 -0.69
N TRP A 27 0.01 -7.13 -1.26
CA TRP A 27 -1.21 -6.84 -0.52
C TRP A 27 -2.39 -7.58 -1.13
N GLN A 28 -3.25 -8.17 -0.30
CA GLN A 28 -4.43 -8.88 -0.75
C GLN A 28 -5.69 -8.08 -0.45
N VAL A 29 -6.61 -8.01 -1.41
CA VAL A 29 -7.97 -7.48 -1.19
C VAL A 29 -8.72 -8.40 -0.24
N THR A 30 -9.14 -7.87 0.91
CA THR A 30 -9.75 -8.66 2.00
C THR A 30 -11.16 -8.20 2.36
N ASP A 31 -11.54 -6.98 1.97
CA ASP A 31 -12.84 -6.39 2.29
C ASP A 31 -13.12 -5.21 1.34
N ALA A 32 -14.34 -4.68 1.35
CA ALA A 32 -14.73 -3.47 0.64
C ALA A 32 -15.53 -2.52 1.56
N LYS A 33 -15.40 -1.22 1.32
CA LYS A 33 -16.15 -0.17 2.02
C LYS A 33 -16.77 0.81 1.01
N PHE A 34 -17.96 1.29 1.37
CA PHE A 34 -18.80 2.15 0.53
C PHE A 34 -19.26 3.37 1.35
N PRO A 35 -18.34 4.24 1.81
CA PRO A 35 -18.68 5.38 2.66
C PRO A 35 -19.46 6.49 1.92
N GLY A 36 -19.52 6.44 0.59
CA GLY A 36 -20.24 7.40 -0.25
C GLY A 36 -20.94 6.71 -1.42
N VAL A 37 -21.19 7.46 -2.50
CA VAL A 37 -21.74 6.92 -3.74
C VAL A 37 -20.68 6.04 -4.41
N SER A 38 -21.07 4.81 -4.77
CA SER A 38 -20.22 3.88 -5.52
C SER A 38 -20.94 3.43 -6.78
N ALA A 39 -20.17 3.19 -7.84
CA ALA A 39 -20.69 2.60 -9.06
C ALA A 39 -20.94 1.09 -8.92
N MET A 40 -20.41 0.46 -7.86
CA MET A 40 -20.52 -0.97 -7.62
C MET A 40 -21.22 -1.30 -6.31
N GLY A 41 -21.88 -2.45 -6.28
CA GLY A 41 -22.39 -3.07 -5.04
C GLY A 41 -21.39 -4.00 -4.37
N MET A 42 -21.73 -4.50 -3.19
CA MET A 42 -20.92 -5.51 -2.48
C MET A 42 -20.74 -6.80 -3.30
N GLU A 43 -21.78 -7.26 -3.99
CA GLU A 43 -21.73 -8.49 -4.80
C GLU A 43 -20.68 -8.39 -5.91
N GLU A 44 -20.62 -7.26 -6.61
CA GLU A 44 -19.61 -7.01 -7.65
C GLU A 44 -18.21 -6.82 -7.04
N ALA A 45 -18.12 -6.14 -5.89
CA ALA A 45 -16.85 -5.93 -5.18
C ALA A 45 -16.25 -7.25 -4.66
N GLN A 46 -17.07 -8.25 -4.31
CA GLN A 46 -16.59 -9.55 -3.83
C GLN A 46 -15.75 -10.30 -4.87
N VAL A 47 -15.96 -10.06 -6.17
CA VAL A 47 -15.13 -10.62 -7.26
C VAL A 47 -13.66 -10.15 -7.16
N TRP A 48 -13.39 -9.08 -6.41
CA TRP A 48 -12.05 -8.57 -6.19
C TRP A 48 -11.36 -9.23 -5.01
N PHE A 49 -12.10 -9.87 -4.09
CA PHE A 49 -11.51 -10.42 -2.88
C PHE A 49 -10.54 -11.55 -3.21
N GLY A 50 -9.39 -11.55 -2.54
CA GLY A 50 -8.28 -12.46 -2.83
C GLY A 50 -7.34 -11.97 -3.94
N SER A 51 -7.71 -10.96 -4.73
CA SER A 51 -6.81 -10.35 -5.71
C SER A 51 -5.59 -9.74 -5.00
N GLU A 52 -4.41 -9.92 -5.59
CA GLU A 52 -3.16 -9.38 -5.06
C GLU A 52 -2.75 -8.13 -5.84
N VAL A 53 -2.40 -7.07 -5.11
CA VAL A 53 -1.64 -5.93 -5.65
C VAL A 53 -0.20 -6.03 -5.15
N ARG A 54 0.74 -5.82 -6.06
CA ARG A 54 2.18 -5.84 -5.77
C ARG A 54 2.77 -4.47 -6.08
N TYR A 55 3.51 -3.93 -5.13
CA TYR A 55 4.27 -2.69 -5.29
C TYR A 55 5.76 -2.96 -5.13
N SER A 56 6.54 -2.58 -6.14
CA SER A 56 8.00 -2.61 -6.12
C SER A 56 8.56 -1.46 -6.94
N LYS A 57 9.86 -1.18 -6.81
CA LYS A 57 10.52 -0.12 -7.58
C LYS A 57 10.49 -0.34 -9.08
N ASP A 58 10.48 -1.60 -9.49
CA ASP A 58 10.54 -1.99 -10.90
C ASP A 58 9.15 -2.28 -11.47
N GLU A 59 8.15 -2.58 -10.63
CA GLU A 59 6.83 -2.95 -11.12
C GLU A 59 5.71 -2.70 -10.10
N VAL A 60 4.58 -2.19 -10.60
CA VAL A 60 3.28 -2.30 -9.90
C VAL A 60 2.36 -3.17 -10.72
N SER A 61 1.75 -4.19 -10.10
CA SER A 61 0.77 -5.05 -10.76
C SER A 61 -0.48 -5.18 -9.92
N PHE A 62 -1.66 -5.06 -10.54
CA PHE A 62 -2.92 -5.39 -9.90
C PHE A 62 -3.91 -5.98 -10.92
N ARG A 63 -4.35 -7.22 -10.68
CA ARG A 63 -5.18 -7.98 -11.62
C ARG A 63 -4.48 -8.05 -12.99
N ASP A 64 -5.12 -7.56 -14.05
CA ASP A 64 -4.59 -7.60 -15.42
C ASP A 64 -3.74 -6.36 -15.79
N GLU A 65 -3.53 -5.44 -14.84
CA GLU A 65 -2.80 -4.19 -15.03
C GLU A 65 -1.36 -4.31 -14.53
N VAL A 66 -0.37 -3.94 -15.37
CA VAL A 66 1.07 -4.04 -15.05
C VAL A 66 1.88 -2.82 -15.49
N CYS A 67 2.48 -2.10 -14.53
CA CYS A 67 3.29 -0.91 -14.74
C CYS A 67 4.76 -1.27 -14.56
N ALA A 68 5.52 -1.35 -15.65
CA ALA A 68 6.91 -1.84 -15.65
C ALA A 68 7.97 -0.79 -15.24
N GLU A 69 7.59 0.46 -15.04
CA GLU A 69 8.50 1.53 -14.60
C GLU A 69 7.72 2.57 -13.76
N PRO A 70 7.22 2.17 -12.57
CA PRO A 70 6.39 3.04 -11.75
C PRO A 70 7.21 4.18 -11.13
N SER A 71 6.58 5.33 -11.03
CA SER A 71 7.04 6.43 -10.18
C SER A 71 6.07 6.59 -9.01
N PHE A 72 6.62 6.76 -7.81
CA PHE A 72 5.85 6.84 -6.57
C PHE A 72 5.93 8.25 -6.00
N SER A 73 4.78 8.77 -5.57
CA SER A 73 4.70 10.02 -4.81
C SER A 73 3.83 9.83 -3.58
N LEU A 74 4.32 10.31 -2.44
CA LEU A 74 3.57 10.32 -1.19
C LEU A 74 3.03 11.73 -0.95
N SER A 75 1.76 11.81 -0.60
CA SER A 75 1.14 13.03 -0.08
C SER A 75 0.50 12.74 1.27
N ARG A 76 0.23 13.81 2.03
CA ARG A 76 -0.44 13.71 3.31
C ARG A 76 -1.65 14.63 3.31
N LEU A 77 -2.80 14.08 3.70
CA LEU A 77 -4.06 14.81 3.76
C LEU A 77 -4.57 14.82 5.19
N ASN A 78 -5.09 15.95 5.66
CA ASN A 78 -5.93 15.98 6.86
C ASN A 78 -7.37 15.52 6.54
N GLU A 79 -8.22 15.37 7.56
CA GLU A 79 -9.61 14.90 7.40
C GLU A 79 -10.44 15.76 6.42
N GLY A 80 -10.27 17.09 6.45
CA GLY A 80 -11.03 18.01 5.59
C GLY A 80 -10.62 17.91 4.12
N GLU A 81 -9.31 17.80 3.86
CA GLU A 81 -8.76 17.56 2.53
C GLU A 81 -9.20 16.18 2.03
N PHE A 82 -9.07 15.15 2.86
CA PHE A 82 -9.47 13.79 2.56
C PHE A 82 -10.97 13.71 2.18
N TYR A 83 -11.85 14.32 2.97
CA TYR A 83 -13.28 14.39 2.65
C TYR A 83 -13.54 15.16 1.34
N THR A 84 -12.75 16.18 1.04
CA THR A 84 -12.87 16.94 -0.21
C THR A 84 -12.53 16.08 -1.44
N HIS A 85 -11.47 15.27 -1.34
CA HIS A 85 -11.01 14.40 -2.42
C HIS A 85 -11.85 13.13 -2.57
N TYR A 86 -12.19 12.48 -1.46
CA TYR A 86 -12.73 11.12 -1.45
C TYR A 86 -14.20 11.03 -1.04
N ARG A 87 -14.79 12.12 -0.54
CA ARG A 87 -16.17 12.14 0.00
C ARG A 87 -16.42 11.07 1.07
N ALA A 88 -15.34 10.68 1.77
CA ALA A 88 -15.30 9.72 2.87
C ALA A 88 -14.58 10.37 4.05
N GLY A 89 -14.88 9.96 5.28
CA GLY A 89 -14.16 10.41 6.48
C GLY A 89 -13.29 9.30 7.07
N PHE A 90 -12.24 9.67 7.81
CA PHE A 90 -11.30 8.71 8.43
C PHE A 90 -12.01 7.64 9.26
N GLN A 91 -13.03 8.03 10.03
CA GLN A 91 -13.78 7.09 10.89
C GLN A 91 -14.43 5.96 10.08
N SER A 92 -14.97 6.25 8.89
CA SER A 92 -15.63 5.25 8.03
C SER A 92 -14.66 4.19 7.49
N LEU A 93 -13.38 4.55 7.39
CA LEU A 93 -12.28 3.70 6.94
C LEU A 93 -11.36 3.26 8.08
N LYS A 94 -11.72 3.54 9.34
CA LYS A 94 -10.92 3.24 10.54
C LYS A 94 -9.47 3.78 10.46
N ILE A 95 -9.28 4.89 9.76
CA ILE A 95 -8.00 5.61 9.74
C ILE A 95 -7.87 6.35 11.07
N ALA A 96 -6.70 6.24 11.71
CA ALA A 96 -6.39 6.91 12.97
C ALA A 96 -5.39 8.05 12.76
N GLY A 97 -5.42 9.05 13.64
CA GLY A 97 -4.55 10.22 13.58
C GLY A 97 -5.25 11.47 13.06
N ASP A 98 -4.46 12.53 12.85
CA ASP A 98 -4.90 13.82 12.32
C ASP A 98 -4.72 13.95 10.80
N SER A 99 -4.00 12.99 10.22
CA SER A 99 -3.61 12.98 8.81
C SER A 99 -3.41 11.55 8.30
N VAL A 100 -3.55 11.39 6.99
CA VAL A 100 -3.39 10.12 6.28
C VAL A 100 -2.36 10.28 5.17
N GLU A 101 -1.52 9.27 5.00
CA GLU A 101 -0.56 9.22 3.89
C GLU A 101 -1.17 8.50 2.69
N ILE A 102 -1.02 9.11 1.51
CA ILE A 102 -1.54 8.62 0.24
C ILE A 102 -0.37 8.35 -0.69
N LEU A 103 -0.29 7.13 -1.21
CA LEU A 103 0.56 6.79 -2.33
C LEU A 103 -0.17 7.07 -3.64
N ASN A 104 0.49 7.75 -4.56
CA ASN A 104 0.09 7.83 -5.96
C ASN A 104 1.19 7.21 -6.83
N VAL A 105 0.78 6.28 -7.67
CA VAL A 105 1.61 5.61 -8.67
C VAL A 105 1.35 6.30 -10.01
N SER A 106 2.42 6.66 -10.70
CA SER A 106 2.35 7.16 -12.08
C SER A 106 3.25 6.31 -12.96
N CYS A 107 2.78 6.02 -14.16
CA CYS A 107 3.48 5.18 -15.12
C CYS A 107 3.78 5.98 -16.41
N PRO A 108 4.70 5.50 -17.26
CA PRO A 108 5.10 6.26 -18.45
C PRO A 108 3.95 6.53 -19.44
N SER A 109 2.96 5.64 -19.51
CA SER A 109 1.71 5.84 -20.24
C SER A 109 0.61 6.38 -19.31
N GLU A 110 -0.44 7.00 -19.88
CA GLU A 110 -1.64 7.34 -19.11
C GLU A 110 -2.15 6.09 -18.37
N TRP A 111 -2.21 6.18 -17.04
CA TRP A 111 -2.43 5.05 -16.15
C TRP A 111 -3.51 5.42 -15.13
N THR A 112 -4.77 5.23 -15.52
CA THR A 112 -5.93 5.42 -14.64
C THR A 112 -6.60 4.07 -14.41
N VAL A 113 -6.01 3.26 -13.54
CA VAL A 113 -6.42 1.87 -13.31
C VAL A 113 -6.43 1.58 -11.80
N PRO A 114 -7.06 0.50 -11.31
CA PRO A 114 -7.04 0.20 -9.89
C PRO A 114 -5.60 -0.01 -9.39
N GLY A 115 -5.34 0.36 -8.15
CA GLY A 115 -4.01 0.24 -7.53
C GLY A 115 -3.07 1.42 -7.81
N ALA A 116 -3.48 2.37 -8.68
CA ALA A 116 -2.75 3.62 -8.90
C ALA A 116 -2.73 4.54 -7.66
N THR A 117 -3.67 4.36 -6.74
CA THR A 117 -3.70 5.06 -5.45
C THR A 117 -3.79 4.06 -4.31
N LEU A 118 -3.05 4.32 -3.24
CA LEU A 118 -3.12 3.54 -2.00
C LEU A 118 -3.21 4.47 -0.78
N ILE A 119 -4.24 4.29 0.04
CA ILE A 119 -4.52 5.12 1.23
C ILE A 119 -4.10 4.34 2.47
N LYS A 120 -3.07 4.80 3.20
CA LYS A 120 -2.55 4.09 4.37
C LYS A 120 -3.54 4.15 5.55
N ALA A 121 -4.06 3.01 6.00
CA ALA A 121 -4.93 2.95 7.17
C ALA A 121 -4.17 2.55 8.45
N SER A 122 -3.16 1.69 8.31
CA SER A 122 -2.21 1.28 9.34
C SER A 122 -0.94 0.74 8.66
N ASP A 123 -0.02 0.13 9.41
CA ASP A 123 1.15 -0.52 8.80
C ASP A 123 0.81 -1.80 8.03
N GLU A 124 -0.29 -2.47 8.40
CA GLU A 124 -0.71 -3.76 7.81
C GLU A 124 -1.93 -3.66 6.91
N THR A 125 -2.59 -2.49 6.87
CA THR A 125 -3.82 -2.30 6.08
C THR A 125 -3.84 -0.97 5.37
N ALA A 126 -4.39 -0.98 4.15
CA ALA A 126 -4.57 0.19 3.31
C ALA A 126 -5.86 0.06 2.49
N TYR A 127 -6.19 1.10 1.73
CA TYR A 127 -7.33 1.09 0.80
C TYR A 127 -6.91 1.45 -0.62
N VAL A 128 -7.38 0.68 -1.58
CA VAL A 128 -7.34 1.00 -3.02
C VAL A 128 -8.70 1.56 -3.42
N PRO A 129 -8.83 2.87 -3.68
CA PRO A 129 -10.07 3.45 -4.19
C PRO A 129 -10.23 3.08 -5.67
N TRP A 130 -11.42 2.59 -6.04
CA TRP A 130 -11.78 2.32 -7.42
C TRP A 130 -13.30 2.35 -7.59
N ASP A 131 -13.81 3.13 -8.56
CA ASP A 131 -15.25 3.24 -8.86
C ASP A 131 -16.14 3.51 -7.63
N GLY A 132 -15.63 4.35 -6.72
CA GLY A 132 -16.28 4.73 -5.46
C GLY A 132 -16.27 3.64 -4.38
N VAL A 133 -15.67 2.48 -4.65
CA VAL A 133 -15.36 1.45 -3.65
C VAL A 133 -14.00 1.74 -3.03
N PHE A 134 -13.88 1.54 -1.72
CA PHE A 134 -12.59 1.51 -1.02
C PHE A 134 -12.27 0.05 -0.72
N PHE A 135 -11.50 -0.59 -1.60
CA PHE A 135 -11.06 -1.97 -1.41
C PHE A 135 -10.02 -2.01 -0.31
N LYS A 136 -10.33 -2.67 0.81
CA LYS A 136 -9.38 -2.86 1.88
C LYS A 136 -8.36 -3.91 1.45
N VAL A 137 -7.10 -3.53 1.46
CA VAL A 137 -5.99 -4.46 1.26
C VAL A 137 -5.24 -4.69 2.56
N THR A 138 -4.80 -5.92 2.78
CA THR A 138 -3.98 -6.31 3.94
C THR A 138 -2.65 -6.83 3.43
N LYS A 139 -1.55 -6.47 4.10
CA LYS A 139 -0.21 -6.90 3.70
C LYS A 139 -0.09 -8.41 3.82
N ILE A 140 0.58 -9.03 2.84
CA ILE A 140 0.90 -10.46 2.86
C ILE A 140 2.33 -10.57 3.39
N ALA A 141 2.52 -11.29 4.50
CA ALA A 141 3.85 -11.61 4.98
C ALA A 141 4.53 -12.58 4.00
N ASP A 142 5.79 -12.31 3.65
CA ASP A 142 6.63 -13.21 2.87
C ASP A 142 7.17 -14.39 3.69
#